data_AF-A0A2M8CCD6-F1
#
_entry.id   AF-A0A2M8CCD6-F1
#
_cell.length_a   1.000
_cell.length_b   1.000
_cell.length_c   1.000
_cell.angle_alpha   90.00
_cell.angle_beta   90.00
_cell.angle_gamma   90.00
#
_symmetry.space_group_name_H-M   'P 1'
#
loop_
_entity.id
_entity.type
_entity.pdbx_description
1 polymer ?
#
loop_
_entity_poly.entity_id
_entity_poly.type
_entity_poly.pdbx_seq_one_letter_code
_entity_poly.pdbx_strand_id
1 'polypeptide(L)'
;MKRKYQRIFLFLALIICGLLLEFNFCFATGQEETAWETVSQEASEYLKMAVNKMEEAIKNYQGANYPSKELWAEAIDYGERAIQADPGFIEAHYYLAQIYQYTNWYYREAKEWGKYIELIQEKKIIYPQVEQKLAFAYYRLGYAAYQREDYDECILYLQNAVEINPGMAEAYYWLGRVFYEKDRLVDSLSSWQKVLEINPEYPRAQYFFDKVENSIKYGEKAYSHYEAGYNLYEQKLFEQAIYEYRQAVRSNPNFSSAYYWLGRVYYERGNYQEAASNWKEVLRLEPENKKANYWLKQAEKQLK
;
A
#
# COMPACT_ATOMS: atom_id res chain seq x y z
N MET A 1 -7.32 -23.80 25.10
CA MET A 1 -6.81 -23.02 23.94
C MET A 1 -7.78 -21.97 23.38
N LYS A 2 -9.07 -21.90 23.75
CA LYS A 2 -10.02 -20.90 23.20
C LYS A 2 -10.10 -19.54 23.91
N ARG A 3 -9.50 -19.36 25.11
CA ARG A 3 -9.58 -18.08 25.87
C ARG A 3 -8.49 -17.04 25.55
N LYS A 4 -7.40 -17.43 24.87
CA LYS A 4 -6.29 -16.49 24.54
C LYS A 4 -6.58 -15.65 23.28
N TYR A 5 -7.42 -16.14 22.37
CA TYR A 5 -7.80 -15.45 21.12
C TYR A 5 -8.93 -14.43 21.29
N GLN A 6 -9.78 -14.57 22.31
CA GLN A 6 -10.82 -13.57 22.60
C GLN A 6 -10.24 -12.26 23.20
N ARG A 7 -9.08 -12.32 23.88
CA ARG A 7 -8.42 -11.10 24.40
C ARG A 7 -7.68 -10.31 23.31
N ILE A 8 -7.20 -10.96 22.26
CA ILE A 8 -6.50 -10.30 21.14
C ILE A 8 -7.51 -9.56 20.22
N PHE A 9 -8.72 -10.11 20.06
CA PHE A 9 -9.78 -9.45 19.29
C PHE A 9 -10.38 -8.22 20.02
N LEU A 10 -10.35 -8.22 21.35
CA LEU A 10 -10.74 -7.06 22.17
C LEU A 10 -9.68 -5.95 22.20
N PHE A 11 -8.40 -6.27 21.96
CA PHE A 11 -7.33 -5.26 21.89
C PHE A 11 -7.22 -4.59 20.52
N LEU A 12 -7.56 -5.28 19.41
CA LEU A 12 -7.59 -4.67 18.07
C LEU A 12 -8.81 -3.77 17.82
N ALA A 13 -9.92 -3.99 18.53
CA ALA A 13 -11.06 -3.07 18.55
C ALA A 13 -10.78 -1.79 19.37
N LEU A 14 -9.79 -1.82 20.29
CA LEU A 14 -9.41 -0.69 21.12
C LEU A 14 -8.36 0.23 20.48
N ILE A 15 -7.65 -0.20 19.43
CA ILE A 15 -6.73 0.67 18.67
C ILE A 15 -7.49 1.47 17.60
N ILE A 16 -8.63 0.98 17.12
CA ILE A 16 -9.56 1.75 16.26
C ILE A 16 -10.52 2.63 17.11
N CYS A 17 -10.73 2.32 18.39
CA CYS A 17 -11.42 3.21 19.34
C CYS A 17 -10.48 4.18 20.10
N GLY A 18 -9.16 4.01 20.02
CA GLY A 18 -8.18 4.84 20.73
C GLY A 18 -7.88 6.20 20.09
N LEU A 19 -8.38 6.45 18.88
CA LEU A 19 -8.39 7.76 18.22
C LEU A 19 -9.77 8.45 18.26
N LEU A 20 -10.76 7.83 18.92
CA LEU A 20 -12.14 8.31 18.95
C LEU A 20 -12.53 9.03 20.27
N LEU A 21 -11.57 9.50 21.07
CA LEU A 21 -11.88 10.13 22.38
C LEU A 21 -11.16 11.45 22.70
N GLU A 22 -10.62 12.17 21.69
CA GLU A 22 -10.30 13.61 21.83
C GLU A 22 -10.80 14.48 20.66
N PHE A 23 -11.82 14.04 19.90
CA PHE A 23 -12.61 15.00 19.12
C PHE A 23 -13.72 15.56 20.00
N ASN A 24 -13.32 16.40 20.95
CA ASN A 24 -14.23 17.43 21.44
C ASN A 24 -14.58 18.29 20.23
N PHE A 25 -15.81 18.15 19.74
CA PHE A 25 -16.45 19.20 18.97
C PHE A 25 -16.43 20.47 19.82
N CYS A 26 -15.45 21.34 19.60
CA CYS A 26 -15.48 22.70 20.11
C CYS A 26 -16.37 23.52 19.16
N PHE A 27 -17.68 23.28 19.21
CA PHE A 27 -18.64 24.37 18.97
C PHE A 27 -18.92 25.02 20.33
N ALA A 28 -17.88 25.61 20.93
CA ALA A 28 -18.00 26.48 22.09
C ALA A 28 -17.76 27.91 21.60
N THR A 29 -18.87 28.61 21.36
CA THR A 29 -19.06 30.05 21.60
C THR A 29 -17.82 30.94 21.50
N GLY A 30 -17.63 31.56 20.33
CA GLY A 30 -16.89 32.82 20.17
C GLY A 30 -15.37 32.73 20.33
N GLN A 31 -14.67 33.28 19.33
CA GLN A 31 -13.21 33.49 19.28
C GLN A 31 -12.36 32.26 18.96
N GLU A 32 -12.52 31.74 17.75
CA GLU A 32 -11.41 31.54 16.81
C GLU A 32 -12.00 31.74 15.40
N GLU A 33 -12.35 33.00 15.11
CA GLU A 33 -12.52 33.42 13.72
C GLU A 33 -11.18 33.18 13.01
N THR A 34 -11.15 32.20 12.11
CA THR A 34 -10.24 32.24 10.97
C THR A 34 -10.57 33.52 10.21
N ALA A 35 -9.83 34.58 10.52
CA ALA A 35 -10.18 35.97 10.21
C ALA A 35 -10.14 36.36 8.72
N TRP A 36 -10.25 35.43 7.77
CA TRP A 36 -10.03 35.72 6.35
C TRP A 36 -11.00 35.09 5.35
N GLU A 37 -12.09 34.44 5.78
CA GLU A 37 -13.16 34.03 4.85
C GLU A 37 -14.55 34.39 5.37
N THR A 38 -15.27 35.24 4.64
CA THR A 38 -16.74 35.30 4.74
C THR A 38 -17.31 34.04 4.10
N VAL A 39 -17.29 32.92 4.83
CA VAL A 39 -17.85 31.64 4.37
C VAL A 39 -19.36 31.78 4.26
N SER A 40 -19.95 31.29 3.17
CA SER A 40 -21.41 31.27 3.03
C SER A 40 -22.03 30.47 4.17
N GLN A 41 -22.97 31.10 4.90
CA GLN A 41 -23.70 30.43 5.98
C GLN A 41 -24.48 29.23 5.43
N GLU A 42 -25.09 29.40 4.25
CA GLU A 42 -25.80 28.32 3.57
C GLU A 42 -24.86 27.15 3.24
N ALA A 43 -23.66 27.44 2.70
CA ALA A 43 -22.67 26.40 2.40
C ALA A 43 -22.22 25.66 3.67
N SER A 44 -22.03 26.39 4.77
CA SER A 44 -21.67 25.82 6.07
C SER A 44 -22.74 24.88 6.62
N GLU A 45 -24.02 25.24 6.46
CA GLU A 45 -25.14 24.40 6.88
C GLU A 45 -25.20 23.09 6.07
N TYR A 46 -25.07 23.17 4.74
CA TYR A 46 -25.01 21.96 3.91
C TYR A 46 -23.81 21.08 4.24
N LEU A 47 -22.63 21.65 4.42
CA LEU A 47 -21.43 20.87 4.77
C LEU A 47 -21.64 20.10 6.08
N LYS A 48 -22.24 20.74 7.09
CA LYS A 48 -22.58 20.08 8.35
C LYS A 48 -23.51 18.89 8.15
N MET A 49 -24.53 19.03 7.29
CA MET A 49 -25.43 17.92 6.95
C MET A 49 -24.69 16.80 6.22
N ALA A 50 -23.80 17.14 5.28
CA ALA A 50 -22.98 16.19 4.53
C ALA A 50 -22.11 15.33 5.45
N VAL A 51 -21.39 15.98 6.37
CA VAL A 51 -20.49 15.31 7.34
C VAL A 51 -21.29 14.41 8.28
N ASN A 52 -22.42 14.89 8.82
CA ASN A 52 -23.28 14.06 9.67
C ASN A 52 -23.74 12.79 8.95
N LYS A 53 -24.17 12.91 7.68
CA LYS A 53 -24.63 11.76 6.88
C LYS A 53 -23.49 10.80 6.54
N MET A 54 -22.30 11.32 6.25
CA MET A 54 -21.09 10.51 6.09
C MET A 54 -20.78 9.71 7.36
N GLU A 55 -20.77 10.35 8.53
CA GLU A 55 -20.49 9.67 9.81
C GLU A 55 -21.54 8.61 10.15
N GLU A 56 -22.82 8.92 9.93
CA GLU A 56 -23.91 7.95 10.04
C GLU A 56 -23.71 6.75 9.09
N ALA A 57 -23.31 7.01 7.84
CA ALA A 57 -23.04 5.97 6.86
C ALA A 57 -21.88 5.06 7.30
N ILE A 58 -20.76 5.64 7.73
CA ILE A 58 -19.59 4.91 8.22
C ILE A 58 -19.98 3.99 9.38
N LYS A 59 -20.75 4.51 10.34
CA LYS A 59 -21.19 3.77 11.52
C LYS A 59 -22.18 2.65 11.16
N ASN A 60 -23.17 2.94 10.33
CA ASN A 60 -24.30 2.05 10.08
C ASN A 60 -24.01 1.00 9.00
N TYR A 61 -23.14 1.30 8.04
CA TYR A 61 -22.95 0.46 6.87
C TYR A 61 -21.75 -0.46 6.93
N GLN A 62 -20.86 -0.29 7.90
CA GLN A 62 -19.75 -1.22 8.21
C GLN A 62 -18.96 -1.69 6.96
N GLY A 63 -18.74 -0.77 6.00
CA GLY A 63 -17.98 -1.03 4.77
C GLY A 63 -18.81 -1.19 3.49
N ALA A 64 -20.14 -1.24 3.57
CA ALA A 64 -21.01 -1.19 2.38
C ALA A 64 -21.13 0.24 1.85
N ASN A 65 -20.05 0.72 1.21
CA ASN A 65 -19.87 2.10 0.79
C ASN A 65 -19.96 2.23 -0.73
N TYR A 66 -21.19 2.29 -1.23
CA TYR A 66 -21.47 2.60 -2.62
C TYR A 66 -22.35 3.86 -2.71
N PRO A 67 -22.16 4.68 -3.75
CA PRO A 67 -22.75 6.02 -3.84
C PRO A 67 -24.28 6.02 -3.85
N SER A 68 -24.91 4.96 -4.35
CA SER A 68 -26.37 4.85 -4.42
C SER A 68 -27.03 4.48 -3.08
N LYS A 69 -26.25 4.26 -2.02
CA LYS A 69 -26.79 3.93 -0.70
C LYS A 69 -27.30 5.21 -0.04
N GLU A 70 -28.48 5.16 0.54
CA GLU A 70 -29.22 6.33 1.04
C GLU A 70 -28.36 7.37 1.78
N LEU A 71 -27.67 6.99 2.87
CA LEU A 71 -26.86 7.95 3.63
C LEU A 71 -25.65 8.48 2.84
N TRP A 72 -25.08 7.68 1.93
CA TRP A 72 -23.99 8.13 1.06
C TRP A 72 -24.49 9.08 -0.02
N ALA A 73 -25.65 8.79 -0.61
CA ALA A 73 -26.29 9.65 -1.60
C ALA A 73 -26.68 11.00 -0.99
N GLU A 74 -27.24 11.01 0.22
CA GLU A 74 -27.53 12.23 0.97
C GLU A 74 -26.25 13.02 1.30
N ALA A 75 -25.20 12.34 1.78
CA ALA A 75 -23.92 12.99 2.07
C ALA A 75 -23.32 13.66 0.81
N ILE A 76 -23.40 12.99 -0.33
CA ILE A 76 -22.95 13.53 -1.62
C ILE A 76 -23.79 14.76 -2.01
N ASP A 77 -25.13 14.66 -1.97
CA ASP A 77 -26.03 15.78 -2.33
C ASP A 77 -25.74 17.03 -1.49
N TYR A 78 -25.66 16.87 -0.17
CA TYR A 78 -25.34 17.99 0.71
C TYR A 78 -23.93 18.55 0.45
N GLY A 79 -22.93 17.70 0.19
CA GLY A 79 -21.59 18.17 -0.13
C GLY A 79 -21.52 18.92 -1.46
N GLU A 80 -22.21 18.45 -2.50
CA GLU A 80 -22.32 19.14 -3.79
C GLU A 80 -23.05 20.49 -3.64
N ARG A 81 -24.12 20.57 -2.83
CA ARG A 81 -24.83 21.82 -2.54
C ARG A 81 -24.00 22.82 -1.75
N ALA A 82 -23.14 22.35 -0.83
CA ALA A 82 -22.20 23.22 -0.13
C ALA A 82 -21.25 23.94 -1.11
N ILE A 83 -20.68 23.19 -2.06
CA ILE A 83 -19.81 23.76 -3.11
C ILE A 83 -20.60 24.64 -4.08
N GLN A 84 -21.84 24.29 -4.40
CA GLN A 84 -22.69 25.13 -5.25
C GLN A 84 -22.98 26.49 -4.61
N ALA A 85 -23.22 26.51 -3.29
CA ALA A 85 -23.47 27.74 -2.53
C ALA A 85 -22.19 28.58 -2.35
N ASP A 86 -21.02 27.94 -2.24
CA ASP A 86 -19.72 28.61 -2.16
C ASP A 86 -18.61 27.75 -2.81
N PRO A 87 -18.26 28.01 -4.09
CA PRO A 87 -17.20 27.28 -4.79
C PRO A 87 -15.80 27.53 -4.25
N GLY A 88 -15.61 28.52 -3.36
CA GLY A 88 -14.35 28.82 -2.71
C GLY A 88 -14.20 28.14 -1.35
N PHE A 89 -15.20 27.38 -0.89
CA PHE A 89 -15.24 26.79 0.44
C PHE A 89 -14.33 25.56 0.53
N ILE A 90 -13.16 25.77 1.12
CA ILE A 90 -12.05 24.81 1.14
C ILE A 90 -12.45 23.50 1.83
N GLU A 91 -13.09 23.60 2.99
CA GLU A 91 -13.53 22.45 3.77
C GLU A 91 -14.57 21.61 3.03
N ALA A 92 -15.45 22.24 2.23
CA ALA A 92 -16.44 21.49 1.45
C ALA A 92 -15.78 20.61 0.39
N HIS A 93 -14.75 21.11 -0.32
CA HIS A 93 -13.95 20.29 -1.23
C HIS A 93 -13.25 19.14 -0.51
N TYR A 94 -12.65 19.40 0.66
CA TYR A 94 -12.00 18.37 1.46
C TYR A 94 -12.96 17.23 1.83
N TYR A 95 -14.10 17.55 2.43
CA TYR A 95 -15.05 16.53 2.91
C TYR A 95 -15.77 15.83 1.76
N LEU A 96 -16.12 16.54 0.68
CA LEU A 96 -16.74 15.89 -0.48
C LEU A 96 -15.75 14.91 -1.14
N ALA A 97 -14.45 15.24 -1.20
CA ALA A 97 -13.44 14.30 -1.67
C ALA A 97 -13.36 13.04 -0.79
N GLN A 98 -13.47 13.18 0.54
CA GLN A 98 -13.55 12.04 1.46
C GLN A 98 -14.81 11.19 1.25
N ILE A 99 -15.96 11.81 1.00
CA ILE A 99 -17.20 11.08 0.69
C ILE A 99 -17.03 10.28 -0.61
N TYR A 100 -16.43 10.88 -1.64
CA TYR A 100 -16.12 10.19 -2.89
C TYR A 100 -15.08 9.07 -2.73
N GLN A 101 -14.11 9.25 -1.84
CA GLN A 101 -13.19 8.18 -1.45
C GLN A 101 -13.97 6.98 -0.89
N TYR A 102 -14.81 7.20 0.13
CA TYR A 102 -15.52 6.11 0.78
C TYR A 102 -16.37 5.34 -0.23
N THR A 103 -16.96 6.05 -1.19
CA THR A 103 -17.84 5.51 -2.22
C THR A 103 -17.12 5.03 -3.49
N ASN A 104 -15.78 5.05 -3.52
CA ASN A 104 -14.94 4.64 -4.66
C ASN A 104 -15.21 5.40 -5.97
N TRP A 105 -15.59 6.67 -5.89
CA TRP A 105 -15.75 7.56 -7.05
C TRP A 105 -14.44 8.29 -7.37
N TYR A 106 -13.43 7.54 -7.83
CA TYR A 106 -12.04 8.02 -8.00
C TYR A 106 -11.89 9.29 -8.85
N TYR A 107 -12.68 9.42 -9.94
CA TYR A 107 -12.59 10.62 -10.80
C TYR A 107 -13.10 11.88 -10.09
N ARG A 108 -14.25 11.77 -9.43
CA ARG A 108 -14.85 12.89 -8.69
C ARG A 108 -14.02 13.23 -7.46
N GLU A 109 -13.55 12.21 -6.76
CA GLU A 109 -12.59 12.36 -5.68
C GLU A 109 -11.36 13.17 -6.12
N ALA A 110 -10.68 12.76 -7.20
CA ALA A 110 -9.48 13.43 -7.66
C ALA A 110 -9.73 14.89 -8.05
N LYS A 111 -10.89 15.17 -8.66
CA LYS A 111 -11.29 16.54 -8.97
C LYS A 111 -11.38 17.40 -7.70
N GLU A 112 -12.05 16.91 -6.65
CA GLU A 112 -12.22 17.68 -5.42
C GLU A 112 -10.91 17.82 -4.63
N TRP A 113 -10.03 16.81 -4.62
CA TRP A 113 -8.68 16.99 -4.06
C TRP A 113 -7.86 18.03 -4.81
N GLY A 114 -7.93 18.03 -6.14
CA GLY A 114 -7.27 19.04 -6.97
C GLY A 114 -7.74 20.45 -6.61
N LYS A 115 -9.06 20.65 -6.48
CA LYS A 115 -9.62 21.95 -6.12
C LYS A 115 -9.26 22.38 -4.70
N TYR A 116 -9.28 21.46 -3.74
CA TYR A 116 -8.80 21.71 -2.38
C TYR A 116 -7.35 22.24 -2.38
N ILE A 117 -6.44 21.56 -3.09
CA ILE A 117 -5.02 21.97 -3.19
C ILE A 117 -4.89 23.33 -3.86
N GLU A 118 -5.59 23.56 -4.97
CA GLU A 118 -5.60 24.83 -5.70
C GLU A 118 -5.99 26.00 -4.79
N LEU A 119 -7.08 25.86 -4.02
CA LEU A 119 -7.56 26.91 -3.12
C LEU A 119 -6.59 27.18 -1.97
N ILE A 120 -5.98 26.14 -1.37
CA ILE A 120 -4.96 26.29 -0.33
C ILE A 120 -3.74 27.06 -0.86
N GLN A 121 -3.29 26.75 -2.08
CA GLN A 121 -2.14 27.40 -2.72
C GLN A 121 -2.45 28.85 -3.09
N GLU A 122 -3.60 29.11 -3.70
CA GLU A 122 -4.05 30.45 -4.11
C GLU A 122 -4.15 31.40 -2.91
N LYS A 123 -4.78 30.91 -1.83
CA LYS A 123 -5.00 31.68 -0.59
C LYS A 123 -3.78 31.66 0.34
N LYS A 124 -2.70 30.95 -0.02
CA LYS A 124 -1.44 30.83 0.72
C LYS A 124 -1.65 30.47 2.20
N ILE A 125 -2.52 29.48 2.42
CA ILE A 125 -2.92 29.04 3.75
C ILE A 125 -1.82 28.12 4.32
N ILE A 126 -1.18 28.54 5.42
CA ILE A 126 -0.08 27.82 6.05
C ILE A 126 -0.40 27.64 7.53
N TYR A 127 -0.98 26.48 7.87
CA TYR A 127 -1.24 26.07 9.24
C TYR A 127 -0.92 24.58 9.40
N PRO A 128 -0.38 24.12 10.55
CA PRO A 128 0.00 22.72 10.74
C PRO A 128 -1.13 21.71 10.48
N GLN A 129 -2.37 22.04 10.84
CA GLN A 129 -3.53 21.18 10.57
C GLN A 129 -3.87 21.10 9.07
N VAL A 130 -3.67 22.20 8.35
CA VAL A 130 -3.86 22.27 6.90
C VAL A 130 -2.75 21.48 6.20
N GLU A 131 -1.51 21.56 6.67
CA GLU A 131 -0.39 20.79 6.11
C GLU A 131 -0.65 19.28 6.19
N GLN A 132 -1.19 18.77 7.31
CA GLN A 132 -1.56 17.37 7.43
C GLN A 132 -2.66 16.96 6.44
N LYS A 133 -3.70 17.78 6.30
CA LYS A 133 -4.78 17.56 5.32
C LYS A 133 -4.28 17.67 3.88
N LEU A 134 -3.32 18.56 3.61
CA LEU A 134 -2.69 18.77 2.32
C LEU A 134 -1.84 17.58 1.91
N ALA A 135 -1.00 17.07 2.83
CA ALA A 135 -0.25 15.84 2.61
C ALA A 135 -1.19 14.67 2.30
N PHE A 136 -2.30 14.56 3.04
CA PHE A 136 -3.31 13.54 2.78
C PHE A 136 -3.93 13.70 1.38
N ALA A 137 -4.36 14.91 0.99
CA ALA A 137 -4.92 15.18 -0.34
C ALA A 137 -3.95 14.77 -1.47
N TYR A 138 -2.68 15.15 -1.36
CA TYR A 138 -1.63 14.73 -2.29
C TYR A 138 -1.47 13.21 -2.35
N TYR A 139 -1.44 12.54 -1.20
CA TYR A 139 -1.42 11.08 -1.16
C TYR A 139 -2.61 10.46 -1.91
N ARG A 140 -3.81 11.00 -1.72
CA ARG A 140 -5.02 10.48 -2.37
C ARG A 140 -5.02 10.70 -3.87
N LEU A 141 -4.54 11.85 -4.35
CA LEU A 141 -4.31 12.08 -5.78
C LEU A 141 -3.26 11.12 -6.35
N GLY A 142 -2.17 10.90 -5.63
CA GLY A 142 -1.13 9.94 -6.00
C GLY A 142 -1.68 8.52 -6.14
N TYR A 143 -2.51 8.08 -5.20
CA TYR A 143 -3.20 6.79 -5.29
C TYR A 143 -4.18 6.74 -6.48
N ALA A 144 -4.97 7.79 -6.69
CA ALA A 144 -5.90 7.86 -7.83
C ALA A 144 -5.15 7.84 -9.18
N ALA A 145 -3.99 8.49 -9.28
CA ALA A 145 -3.11 8.42 -10.44
C ALA A 145 -2.53 7.02 -10.65
N TYR A 146 -2.11 6.33 -9.58
CA TYR A 146 -1.67 4.93 -9.65
C TYR A 146 -2.76 4.02 -10.25
N GLN A 147 -4.02 4.16 -9.83
CA GLN A 147 -5.14 3.37 -10.37
C GLN A 147 -5.42 3.65 -11.85
N ARG A 148 -5.03 4.83 -12.35
CA ARG A 148 -5.10 5.22 -13.77
C ARG A 148 -3.86 4.80 -14.56
N GLU A 149 -2.89 4.15 -13.92
CA GLU A 149 -1.56 3.84 -14.48
C GLU A 149 -0.76 5.10 -14.90
N ASP A 150 -1.14 6.26 -14.38
CA ASP A 150 -0.45 7.53 -14.59
C ASP A 150 0.69 7.66 -13.58
N TYR A 151 1.77 6.92 -13.84
CA TYR A 151 2.85 6.76 -12.88
C TYR A 151 3.68 8.03 -12.66
N ASP A 152 3.72 8.95 -13.63
CA ASP A 152 4.46 10.22 -13.47
C ASP A 152 3.70 11.18 -12.56
N GLU A 153 2.39 11.37 -12.75
CA GLU A 153 1.56 12.12 -11.79
C GLU A 153 1.55 11.46 -10.42
N CYS A 154 1.47 10.12 -10.37
CA CYS A 154 1.51 9.36 -9.13
C CYS A 154 2.76 9.69 -8.30
N ILE A 155 3.95 9.60 -8.91
CA ILE A 155 5.21 9.92 -8.23
C ILE A 155 5.22 11.38 -7.76
N LEU A 156 4.83 12.32 -8.63
CA LEU A 156 4.82 13.75 -8.29
C LEU A 156 3.94 14.02 -7.06
N TYR A 157 2.70 13.54 -7.05
CA TYR A 157 1.78 13.76 -5.95
C TYR A 157 2.26 13.08 -4.65
N LEU A 158 2.76 11.85 -4.73
CA LEU A 158 3.26 11.15 -3.54
C LEU A 158 4.54 11.80 -2.99
N GLN A 159 5.41 12.36 -3.84
CA GLN A 159 6.56 13.14 -3.40
C GLN A 159 6.15 14.40 -2.63
N ASN A 160 5.17 15.16 -3.15
CA ASN A 160 4.59 16.30 -2.42
C ASN A 160 4.02 15.87 -1.07
N ALA A 161 3.35 14.71 -0.99
CA ALA A 161 2.80 14.19 0.26
C ALA A 161 3.89 13.92 1.31
N VAL A 162 4.99 13.27 0.94
CA VAL A 162 6.09 12.95 1.88
C VAL A 162 7.00 14.14 2.20
N GLU A 163 7.05 15.15 1.32
CA GLU A 163 7.73 16.42 1.61
C GLU A 163 7.00 17.19 2.72
N ILE A 164 5.67 17.21 2.68
CA ILE A 164 4.84 17.88 3.70
C ILE A 164 4.76 17.03 4.97
N ASN A 165 4.58 15.71 4.84
CA ASN A 165 4.55 14.78 5.97
C ASN A 165 5.56 13.63 5.77
N PRO A 166 6.81 13.81 6.23
CA PRO A 166 7.84 12.78 6.15
C PRO A 166 7.54 11.50 6.95
N GLY A 167 6.50 11.49 7.80
CA GLY A 167 6.05 10.33 8.57
C GLY A 167 4.91 9.54 7.91
N MET A 168 4.50 9.87 6.68
CA MET A 168 3.39 9.20 6.01
C MET A 168 3.82 7.89 5.34
N ALA A 169 3.75 6.79 6.10
CA ALA A 169 4.10 5.45 5.61
C ALA A 169 3.28 5.02 4.37
N GLU A 170 2.01 5.42 4.29
CA GLU A 170 1.14 5.13 3.14
C GLU A 170 1.68 5.72 1.84
N ALA A 171 2.19 6.96 1.87
CA ALA A 171 2.74 7.59 0.68
C ALA A 171 4.04 6.92 0.23
N TYR A 172 4.93 6.58 1.17
CA TYR A 172 6.13 5.79 0.87
C TYR A 172 5.81 4.39 0.36
N TYR A 173 4.74 3.75 0.86
CA TYR A 173 4.28 2.46 0.35
C TYR A 173 3.96 2.55 -1.14
N TRP A 174 3.18 3.56 -1.54
CA TRP A 174 2.82 3.74 -2.94
C TRP A 174 3.99 4.21 -3.81
N LEU A 175 4.92 5.01 -3.26
CA LEU A 175 6.19 5.34 -3.93
C LEU A 175 7.00 4.07 -4.22
N GLY A 176 7.13 3.19 -3.21
CA GLY A 176 7.80 1.90 -3.36
C GLY A 176 7.19 1.05 -4.46
N ARG A 177 5.85 1.02 -4.54
CA ARG A 177 5.12 0.32 -5.60
C ARG A 177 5.36 0.93 -6.98
N VAL A 178 5.09 2.22 -7.15
CA VAL A 178 5.19 2.86 -8.47
C VAL A 178 6.63 2.88 -9.00
N PHE A 179 7.63 3.04 -8.13
CA PHE A 179 9.02 2.93 -8.55
C PHE A 179 9.38 1.52 -9.00
N TYR A 180 8.83 0.48 -8.36
CA TYR A 180 9.03 -0.90 -8.83
C TYR A 180 8.44 -1.11 -10.22
N GLU A 181 7.20 -0.66 -10.47
CA GLU A 181 6.55 -0.77 -11.79
C GLU A 181 7.30 0.00 -12.89
N LYS A 182 8.03 1.07 -12.53
CA LYS A 182 8.89 1.83 -13.45
C LYS A 182 10.34 1.30 -13.56
N ASP A 183 10.63 0.10 -13.03
CA ASP A 183 11.98 -0.50 -12.98
C ASP A 183 13.02 0.41 -12.27
N ARG A 184 12.55 1.28 -11.36
CA ARG A 184 13.39 2.14 -10.51
C ARG A 184 13.65 1.45 -9.18
N LEU A 185 14.33 0.30 -9.23
CA LEU A 185 14.47 -0.59 -8.07
C LEU A 185 15.16 0.07 -6.86
N VAL A 186 16.14 0.94 -7.07
CA VAL A 186 16.86 1.62 -5.97
C VAL A 186 15.93 2.60 -5.24
N ASP A 187 15.15 3.39 -5.97
CA ASP A 187 14.16 4.32 -5.41
C ASP A 187 13.02 3.56 -4.71
N SER A 188 12.61 2.43 -5.30
CA SER A 188 11.66 1.50 -4.69
C SER A 188 12.18 0.99 -3.34
N LEU A 189 13.41 0.48 -3.30
CA LEU A 189 14.04 -0.03 -2.08
C LEU A 189 14.13 1.04 -0.99
N SER A 190 14.55 2.25 -1.35
CA SER A 190 14.61 3.39 -0.41
C SER A 190 13.23 3.73 0.16
N SER A 191 12.19 3.70 -0.67
CA SER A 191 10.81 3.95 -0.24
C SER A 191 10.31 2.85 0.70
N TRP A 192 10.59 1.58 0.40
CA TRP A 192 10.25 0.46 1.30
C TRP A 192 10.98 0.54 2.65
N GLN A 193 12.25 0.94 2.63
CA GLN A 193 13.01 1.19 3.84
C GLN A 193 12.35 2.27 4.69
N LYS A 194 11.89 3.37 4.09
CA LYS A 194 11.16 4.44 4.79
C LYS A 194 9.87 3.95 5.44
N VAL A 195 9.09 3.09 4.75
CA VAL A 195 7.91 2.46 5.34
C VAL A 195 8.27 1.69 6.62
N LEU A 196 9.33 0.88 6.57
CA LEU A 196 9.79 0.06 7.70
C LEU A 196 10.42 0.89 8.83
N GLU A 197 11.07 2.02 8.52
CA GLU A 197 11.57 2.97 9.51
C GLU A 197 10.43 3.64 10.29
N ILE A 198 9.35 4.01 9.59
CA ILE A 198 8.16 4.64 10.20
C ILE A 198 7.34 3.60 10.98
N ASN A 199 7.10 2.44 10.37
CA ASN A 199 6.32 1.36 10.96
C ASN A 199 6.90 -0.01 10.55
N PRO A 200 7.70 -0.65 11.42
CA PRO A 200 8.27 -1.98 11.16
C PRO A 200 7.23 -3.09 10.95
N GLU A 201 6.02 -2.92 11.47
CA GLU A 201 4.92 -3.89 11.36
C GLU A 201 3.96 -3.55 10.21
N TYR A 202 4.31 -2.61 9.32
CA TYR A 202 3.46 -2.22 8.21
C TYR A 202 3.13 -3.43 7.31
N PRO A 203 1.85 -3.71 7.01
CA PRO A 203 1.45 -4.91 6.30
C PRO A 203 2.19 -5.09 4.98
N ARG A 204 2.84 -6.25 4.82
CA ARG A 204 3.60 -6.68 3.62
C ARG A 204 4.81 -5.80 3.27
N ALA A 205 5.14 -4.76 4.03
CA ALA A 205 6.28 -3.89 3.70
C ALA A 205 7.60 -4.66 3.66
N GLN A 206 7.85 -5.55 4.65
CA GLN A 206 9.04 -6.40 4.67
C GLN A 206 9.10 -7.32 3.44
N TYR A 207 7.98 -7.90 3.03
CA TYR A 207 7.92 -8.75 1.85
C TYR A 207 8.32 -7.98 0.58
N PHE A 208 7.81 -6.76 0.39
CA PHE A 208 8.17 -5.95 -0.78
C PHE A 208 9.61 -5.48 -0.70
N PHE A 209 10.11 -5.10 0.49
CA PHE A 209 11.51 -4.78 0.70
C PHE A 209 12.42 -5.95 0.27
N ASP A 210 12.18 -7.15 0.81
CA ASP A 210 12.95 -8.36 0.49
C ASP A 210 12.88 -8.68 -1.01
N LYS A 211 11.71 -8.52 -1.62
CA LYS A 211 11.50 -8.74 -3.05
C LYS A 211 12.36 -7.81 -3.90
N VAL A 212 12.36 -6.52 -3.58
CA VAL A 212 13.14 -5.51 -4.33
C VAL A 212 14.64 -5.72 -4.09
N GLU A 213 15.05 -5.96 -2.83
CA GLU A 213 16.45 -6.23 -2.47
C GLU A 213 16.99 -7.44 -3.24
N ASN A 214 16.24 -8.54 -3.27
CA ASN A 214 16.64 -9.73 -4.00
C ASN A 214 16.61 -9.53 -5.52
N SER A 215 15.68 -8.72 -6.04
CA SER A 215 15.64 -8.35 -7.45
C SER A 215 16.89 -7.56 -7.85
N ILE A 216 17.36 -6.65 -7.01
CA ILE A 216 18.63 -5.93 -7.22
C ILE A 216 19.82 -6.90 -7.14
N LYS A 217 19.84 -7.76 -6.12
CA LYS A 217 20.96 -8.68 -5.86
C LYS A 217 21.13 -9.76 -6.92
N TYR A 218 20.03 -10.36 -7.36
CA TYR A 218 20.03 -11.52 -8.26
C TYR A 218 19.60 -11.19 -9.68
N GLY A 219 19.15 -9.96 -9.95
CA GLY A 219 18.52 -9.57 -11.20
C GLY A 219 17.02 -9.86 -11.18
N GLU A 220 16.24 -8.85 -11.55
CA GLU A 220 14.77 -8.87 -11.49
C GLU A 220 14.18 -10.10 -12.20
N LYS A 221 14.61 -10.36 -13.44
CA LYS A 221 14.15 -11.52 -14.21
C LYS A 221 14.46 -12.85 -13.52
N ALA A 222 15.67 -13.00 -12.96
CA ALA A 222 16.05 -14.24 -12.28
C ALA A 222 15.24 -14.44 -11.00
N TYR A 223 15.03 -13.37 -10.22
CA TYR A 223 14.26 -13.42 -8.99
C TYR A 223 12.76 -13.64 -9.24
N SER A 224 12.19 -13.02 -10.26
CA SER A 224 10.79 -13.22 -10.67
C SER A 224 10.51 -14.68 -11.04
N HIS A 225 11.37 -15.29 -11.87
CA HIS A 225 11.28 -16.73 -12.16
C HIS A 225 11.47 -17.60 -10.92
N TYR A 226 12.37 -17.24 -10.01
CA TYR A 226 12.54 -17.96 -8.75
C TYR A 226 11.29 -17.92 -7.87
N GLU A 227 10.67 -16.74 -7.71
CA GLU A 227 9.45 -16.55 -6.93
C GLU A 227 8.27 -17.33 -7.54
N ALA A 228 8.13 -17.29 -8.87
CA ALA A 228 7.14 -18.09 -9.58
C ALA A 228 7.35 -19.60 -9.36
N GLY A 229 8.59 -20.08 -9.47
CA GLY A 229 8.95 -21.46 -9.20
C GLY A 229 8.61 -21.91 -7.77
N TYR A 230 8.82 -21.04 -6.79
CA TYR A 230 8.46 -21.30 -5.39
C TYR A 230 6.95 -21.45 -5.21
N ASN A 231 6.16 -20.54 -5.77
CA ASN A 231 4.70 -20.58 -5.68
C ASN A 231 4.10 -21.82 -6.38
N LEU A 232 4.68 -22.25 -7.50
CA LEU A 232 4.27 -23.47 -8.21
C LEU A 232 4.66 -24.74 -7.44
N TYR A 233 5.82 -24.74 -6.80
CA TYR A 233 6.26 -25.82 -5.93
C TYR A 233 5.30 -26.04 -4.75
N GLU A 234 4.86 -24.96 -4.08
CA GLU A 234 3.90 -25.05 -2.97
C GLU A 234 2.54 -25.60 -3.43
N GLN A 235 2.17 -25.37 -4.69
CA GLN A 235 0.99 -25.95 -5.33
C GLN A 235 1.20 -27.38 -5.85
N LYS A 236 2.40 -27.96 -5.66
CA LYS A 236 2.81 -29.28 -6.17
C LYS A 236 2.80 -29.39 -7.70
N LEU A 237 2.86 -28.26 -8.40
CA LEU A 237 2.92 -28.16 -9.85
C LEU A 237 4.38 -28.28 -10.33
N PHE A 238 4.96 -29.46 -10.10
CA PHE A 238 6.42 -29.65 -10.17
C PHE A 238 7.05 -29.40 -11.54
N GLU A 239 6.40 -29.78 -12.64
CA GLU A 239 6.96 -29.55 -13.99
C GLU A 239 7.06 -28.06 -14.32
N GLN A 240 6.06 -27.28 -13.91
CA GLN A 240 6.04 -25.84 -14.08
C GLN A 240 7.07 -25.17 -13.14
N ALA A 241 7.18 -25.65 -11.90
CA ALA A 241 8.22 -25.17 -10.98
C ALA A 241 9.64 -25.43 -11.52
N ILE A 242 9.89 -26.61 -12.10
CA ILE A 242 11.17 -26.93 -12.76
C ILE A 242 11.44 -25.95 -13.90
N TYR A 243 10.44 -25.67 -14.75
CA TYR A 243 10.58 -24.70 -15.83
C TYR A 243 11.02 -23.33 -15.31
N GLU A 244 10.31 -22.79 -14.31
CA GLU A 244 10.60 -21.48 -13.75
C GLU A 244 11.98 -21.42 -13.08
N TYR A 245 12.34 -22.39 -12.24
CA TYR A 245 13.68 -22.43 -11.65
C TYR A 245 14.80 -22.58 -12.68
N ARG A 246 14.56 -23.28 -13.79
CA ARG A 246 15.52 -23.32 -14.92
C ARG A 246 15.69 -21.96 -15.57
N GLN A 247 14.61 -21.18 -15.73
CA GLN A 247 14.73 -19.81 -16.23
C GLN A 247 15.46 -18.89 -15.25
N ALA A 248 15.25 -19.07 -13.94
CA ALA A 248 15.97 -18.33 -12.90
C ALA A 248 17.48 -18.55 -12.99
N VAL A 249 17.96 -19.81 -13.00
CA VAL A 249 19.40 -20.11 -13.08
C VAL A 249 20.01 -19.77 -14.45
N ARG A 250 19.22 -19.79 -15.53
CA ARG A 250 19.66 -19.30 -16.84
C ARG A 250 19.86 -17.79 -16.85
N SER A 251 18.96 -17.06 -16.18
CA SER A 251 19.03 -15.60 -16.08
C SER A 251 20.15 -15.15 -15.13
N ASN A 252 20.38 -15.89 -14.05
CA ASN A 252 21.52 -15.69 -13.15
C ASN A 252 22.16 -17.03 -12.72
N PRO A 253 23.27 -17.43 -13.36
CA PRO A 253 24.00 -18.66 -13.01
C PRO A 253 24.67 -18.67 -11.63
N ASN A 254 24.67 -17.55 -10.90
CA ASN A 254 25.18 -17.44 -9.54
C ASN A 254 24.07 -17.44 -8.48
N PHE A 255 22.82 -17.72 -8.86
CA PHE A 255 21.69 -17.75 -7.93
C PHE A 255 21.57 -19.11 -7.22
N SER A 256 22.38 -19.31 -6.18
CA SER A 256 22.45 -20.54 -5.39
C SER A 256 21.08 -21.09 -4.94
N SER A 257 20.21 -20.24 -4.40
CA SER A 257 18.87 -20.66 -3.95
C SER A 257 18.02 -21.28 -5.07
N ALA A 258 18.13 -20.76 -6.30
CA ALA A 258 17.39 -21.32 -7.44
C ALA A 258 17.88 -22.73 -7.80
N TYR A 259 19.19 -22.99 -7.78
CA TYR A 259 19.72 -24.35 -7.92
C TYR A 259 19.25 -25.26 -6.78
N TYR A 260 19.28 -24.78 -5.54
CA TYR A 260 18.86 -25.57 -4.39
C TYR A 260 17.42 -26.08 -4.53
N TRP A 261 16.50 -25.18 -4.90
CA TRP A 261 15.09 -25.53 -5.07
C TRP A 261 14.85 -26.34 -6.34
N LEU A 262 15.54 -26.07 -7.44
CA LEU A 262 15.50 -26.91 -8.64
C LEU A 262 15.91 -28.36 -8.31
N GLY A 263 16.98 -28.54 -7.54
CA GLY A 263 17.41 -29.86 -7.07
C GLY A 263 16.36 -30.54 -6.18
N ARG A 264 15.70 -29.77 -5.31
CA ARG A 264 14.61 -30.27 -4.46
C ARG A 264 13.42 -30.75 -5.28
N VAL A 265 12.98 -30.00 -6.28
CA VAL A 265 11.86 -30.42 -7.13
C VAL A 265 12.20 -31.69 -7.92
N TYR A 266 13.41 -31.78 -8.47
CA TYR A 266 13.87 -33.00 -9.14
C TYR A 266 13.89 -34.20 -8.21
N TYR A 267 14.37 -34.04 -6.97
CA TYR A 267 14.38 -35.11 -5.98
C TYR A 267 12.98 -35.63 -5.67
N GLU A 268 12.00 -34.73 -5.49
CA GLU A 268 10.60 -35.11 -5.24
C GLU A 268 9.94 -35.81 -6.43
N ARG A 269 10.45 -35.57 -7.65
CA ARG A 269 10.04 -36.27 -8.87
C ARG A 269 10.75 -37.61 -9.09
N GLY A 270 11.73 -37.96 -8.24
CA GLY A 270 12.54 -39.17 -8.40
C GLY A 270 13.72 -39.01 -9.36
N ASN A 271 13.96 -37.80 -9.88
CA ASN A 271 15.06 -37.49 -10.79
C ASN A 271 16.34 -37.19 -9.99
N TYR A 272 16.88 -38.22 -9.33
CA TYR A 272 17.95 -38.07 -8.34
C TYR A 272 19.29 -37.60 -8.93
N GLN A 273 19.56 -37.93 -10.21
CA GLN A 273 20.78 -37.49 -10.89
C GLN A 273 20.78 -35.97 -11.12
N GLU A 274 19.67 -35.44 -11.64
CA GLU A 274 19.47 -34.00 -11.82
C GLU A 274 19.46 -33.28 -10.48
N ALA A 275 18.83 -33.86 -9.44
CA ALA A 275 18.86 -33.31 -8.09
C ALA A 275 20.28 -33.16 -7.55
N ALA A 276 21.09 -34.23 -7.64
CA ALA A 276 22.49 -34.22 -7.23
C ALA A 276 23.32 -33.19 -8.01
N SER A 277 23.12 -33.08 -9.33
CA SER A 277 23.80 -32.08 -10.15
C SER A 277 23.52 -30.65 -9.69
N ASN A 278 22.27 -30.33 -9.36
CA ASN A 278 21.89 -29.00 -8.91
C ASN A 278 22.46 -28.67 -7.51
N TRP A 279 22.46 -29.62 -6.57
CA TRP A 279 23.08 -29.40 -5.26
C TRP A 279 24.62 -29.33 -5.32
N LYS A 280 25.26 -29.95 -6.32
CA LYS A 280 26.69 -29.72 -6.61
C LYS A 280 26.94 -28.27 -7.04
N GLU A 281 26.08 -27.69 -7.88
CA GLU A 281 26.17 -26.27 -8.23
C GLU A 281 25.98 -25.35 -7.03
N VAL A 282 25.05 -25.68 -6.11
CA VAL A 282 24.93 -24.95 -4.84
C VAL A 282 26.24 -24.98 -4.05
N LEU A 283 26.87 -26.15 -3.92
CA LEU A 283 28.15 -26.29 -3.20
C LEU A 283 29.33 -25.66 -3.94
N ARG A 284 29.25 -25.51 -5.27
CA ARG A 284 30.25 -24.74 -6.04
C ARG A 284 30.16 -23.24 -5.71
N LEU A 285 28.94 -22.71 -5.54
CA LEU A 285 28.69 -21.31 -5.19
C LEU A 285 28.86 -21.03 -3.69
N GLU A 286 28.45 -21.98 -2.85
CA GLU A 286 28.44 -21.91 -1.38
C GLU A 286 28.99 -23.21 -0.78
N PRO A 287 30.34 -23.38 -0.70
CA PRO A 287 30.97 -24.63 -0.28
C PRO A 287 30.56 -25.12 1.13
N GLU A 288 30.16 -24.21 2.00
CA GLU A 288 29.76 -24.50 3.38
C GLU A 288 28.24 -24.73 3.54
N ASN A 289 27.46 -24.79 2.44
CA ASN A 289 26.02 -24.99 2.51
C ASN A 289 25.66 -26.40 2.99
N LYS A 290 25.48 -26.54 4.31
CA LYS A 290 25.15 -27.80 4.99
C LYS A 290 23.86 -28.45 4.47
N LYS A 291 22.86 -27.65 4.08
CA LYS A 291 21.59 -28.16 3.56
C LYS A 291 21.79 -28.83 2.19
N ALA A 292 22.52 -28.17 1.28
CA ALA A 292 22.84 -28.74 -0.03
C ALA A 292 23.68 -30.01 0.09
N ASN A 293 24.70 -30.03 0.95
CA ASN A 293 25.51 -31.23 1.20
C ASN A 293 24.68 -32.39 1.76
N TYR A 294 23.76 -32.12 2.69
CA TYR A 294 22.83 -33.14 3.19
C TYR A 294 22.00 -33.74 2.06
N TRP A 295 21.36 -32.90 1.26
CA TRP A 295 20.47 -33.34 0.19
C TRP A 295 21.20 -34.04 -0.95
N LEU A 296 22.40 -33.58 -1.31
CA LEU A 296 23.29 -34.26 -2.25
C LEU A 296 23.53 -35.72 -1.81
N LYS A 297 23.88 -35.93 -0.55
CA LYS A 297 24.07 -37.28 0.00
C LYS A 297 22.80 -38.13 -0.04
N GLN A 298 21.62 -37.52 0.10
CA GLN A 298 20.35 -38.26 -0.02
C GLN A 298 20.10 -38.67 -1.48
N ALA A 299 20.27 -37.77 -2.45
CA ALA A 299 20.16 -38.12 -3.87
C ALA A 299 21.15 -39.23 -4.25
N GLU A 300 22.41 -39.13 -3.83
CA GLU A 300 23.43 -40.14 -4.13
C GLU A 300 23.13 -41.51 -3.53
N LYS A 301 22.39 -41.58 -2.41
CA LYS A 301 21.93 -42.86 -1.85
C LYS A 301 20.84 -43.51 -2.70
N GLN A 302 19.96 -42.71 -3.30
CA GLN A 302 18.88 -43.24 -4.15
C GLN A 302 19.38 -43.73 -5.52
N LEU A 303 20.60 -43.36 -5.90
CA LEU A 303 21.27 -43.80 -7.14
C LEU A 303 22.03 -45.13 -6.98
N LYS A 304 22.12 -45.67 -5.76
CA LYS A 304 22.82 -46.93 -5.45
C LYS A 304 21.84 -48.06 -5.26
#